data_AF-A0A843V5W9-F1
#
_entry.id   AF-A0A843V5W9-F1
#
_cell.length_a   1.000
_cell.length_b   1.000
_cell.length_c   1.000
_cell.angle_alpha   90.00
_cell.angle_beta   90.00
_cell.angle_gamma   90.00
#
_symmetry.space_group_name_H-M   'P 1'
#
loop_
_entity.id
_entity.type
_entity.pdbx_description
1 polymer ?
#
loop_
_entity_poly.entity_id
_entity_poly.type
_entity_poly.pdbx_seq_one_letter_code
_entity_poly.pdbx_strand_id
1 'polypeptide(L)'
;LSKPISAKEGNKLGLVDIVVSHEELLQVCRQWAVDIAIRLKPWMYSLRLTDKIGSISHAHEIIKAARQEANRVTPNMPQHQACLDAIEEGIIWGGYVGSLKVCIMFFHVLYIYGLVVYCVFSEAKLSKKMMLSSTSKGLIHIFFAQRATSKVPNVTDIGLKPRSIKKVGVIGGGLMGSGIATALLRSDIPVVLKEIDSTCLQKGLKMIEVNLESLVKKGAMSQDKMFEALSILKGVVDYSEFENVDMVIEAVMEKVPLKQTIFREIEKVCPPHCILATNTSSIDLHVVGAKTRSQDRIVGAHFF
;
A
#
# COMPACT_ATOMS: atom_id res chain seq x y z
N LEU A 1 -8.20 -6.06 1.22
CA LEU A 1 -7.87 -5.49 -0.11
C LEU A 1 -7.66 -6.65 -1.07
N SER A 2 -8.30 -6.61 -2.23
CA SER A 2 -8.11 -7.62 -3.28
C SER A 2 -6.65 -7.60 -3.75
N LYS A 3 -6.02 -8.77 -3.83
CA LYS A 3 -4.63 -8.88 -4.24
C LYS A 3 -4.53 -8.88 -5.76
N PRO A 4 -3.71 -8.01 -6.38
CA PRO A 4 -3.37 -8.17 -7.79
C PRO A 4 -2.49 -9.40 -7.98
N ILE A 5 -2.52 -9.99 -9.16
CA ILE A 5 -1.63 -11.08 -9.59
C ILE A 5 -0.58 -10.52 -10.56
N SER A 6 0.63 -11.06 -10.52
CA SER A 6 1.68 -10.66 -11.47
C SER A 6 1.46 -11.28 -12.84
N ALA A 7 2.04 -10.72 -13.91
CA ALA A 7 1.95 -11.30 -15.26
C ALA A 7 2.50 -12.74 -15.32
N LYS A 8 3.60 -13.01 -14.61
CA LYS A 8 4.21 -14.35 -14.52
C LYS A 8 3.29 -15.35 -13.82
N GLU A 9 2.65 -14.94 -12.74
CA GLU A 9 1.68 -15.76 -12.02
C GLU A 9 0.42 -15.99 -12.86
N GLY A 10 -0.10 -14.94 -13.49
CA GLY A 10 -1.23 -15.04 -14.43
C GLY A 10 -0.95 -16.01 -15.57
N ASN A 11 0.28 -16.05 -16.08
CA ASN A 11 0.66 -17.03 -17.10
C ASN A 11 0.67 -18.47 -16.59
N LYS A 12 1.21 -18.72 -15.38
CA LYS A 12 1.15 -20.04 -14.73
C LYS A 12 -0.29 -20.51 -14.48
N LEU A 13 -1.19 -19.59 -14.14
CA LEU A 13 -2.61 -19.89 -13.92
C LEU A 13 -3.42 -20.01 -15.23
N GLY A 14 -2.81 -19.68 -16.38
CA GLY A 14 -3.46 -19.65 -17.68
C GLY A 14 -4.51 -18.55 -17.80
N LEU A 15 -4.30 -17.42 -17.11
CA LEU A 15 -5.02 -16.15 -17.31
C LEU A 15 -4.34 -15.27 -18.38
N VAL A 16 -3.04 -15.50 -18.60
CA VAL A 16 -2.22 -14.79 -19.59
C VAL A 16 -1.54 -15.83 -20.49
N ASP A 17 -1.75 -15.79 -21.80
CA ASP A 17 -1.19 -16.81 -22.70
C ASP A 17 0.34 -16.70 -22.86
N ILE A 18 0.87 -15.47 -22.86
CA ILE A 18 2.30 -15.21 -23.04
C ILE A 18 2.74 -13.95 -22.28
N VAL A 19 3.95 -13.96 -21.74
CA VAL A 19 4.59 -12.82 -21.07
C VAL A 19 5.77 -12.36 -21.92
N VAL A 20 5.73 -11.11 -22.36
CA VAL A 20 6.76 -10.51 -23.23
C VAL A 20 7.19 -9.14 -22.68
N SER A 21 8.29 -8.61 -23.21
CA SER A 21 8.74 -7.25 -22.89
C SER A 21 7.74 -6.19 -23.39
N HIS A 22 7.82 -4.98 -22.84
CA HIS A 22 6.95 -3.88 -23.26
C HIS A 22 7.13 -3.53 -24.75
N GLU A 23 8.37 -3.60 -25.24
CA GLU A 23 8.74 -3.26 -26.61
C GLU A 23 8.15 -4.24 -27.63
N GLU A 24 8.08 -5.52 -27.26
CA GLU A 24 7.61 -6.60 -28.15
C GLU A 24 6.10 -6.83 -28.08
N LEU A 25 5.41 -6.26 -27.08
CA LEU A 25 4.02 -6.55 -26.77
C LEU A 25 3.10 -6.39 -27.98
N LEU A 26 3.19 -5.26 -28.68
CA LEU A 26 2.33 -4.98 -29.83
C LEU A 26 2.62 -5.91 -31.02
N GLN A 27 3.89 -6.22 -31.27
CA GLN A 27 4.28 -7.12 -32.34
C GLN A 27 3.74 -8.53 -32.08
N VAL A 28 3.93 -9.04 -30.87
CA VAL A 28 3.47 -10.38 -30.48
C VAL A 28 1.95 -10.47 -30.49
N CYS A 29 1.23 -9.47 -29.98
CA CYS A 29 -0.23 -9.46 -30.04
C CYS A 29 -0.77 -9.47 -31.48
N ARG A 30 -0.14 -8.71 -32.40
CA ARG A 30 -0.52 -8.71 -33.82
C ARG A 30 -0.29 -10.07 -34.46
N GLN A 31 0.88 -10.65 -34.23
CA GLN A 31 1.19 -11.97 -34.76
C GLN A 31 0.22 -13.02 -34.22
N TRP A 32 -0.10 -12.98 -32.92
CA TRP A 32 -1.04 -13.89 -32.30
C TRP A 32 -2.45 -13.78 -32.90
N ALA A 33 -2.90 -12.57 -33.21
CA ALA A 33 -4.17 -12.34 -33.89
C ALA A 33 -4.17 -12.88 -35.33
N VAL A 34 -3.06 -12.69 -36.06
CA VAL A 34 -2.87 -13.27 -37.40
C VAL A 34 -2.91 -14.80 -37.30
N ASP A 35 -2.16 -15.39 -36.37
CA ASP A 35 -2.11 -16.84 -36.16
C ASP A 35 -3.50 -17.44 -35.87
N ILE A 36 -4.36 -16.72 -35.14
CA ILE A 36 -5.76 -17.12 -34.94
C ILE A 36 -6.54 -17.05 -36.27
N ALA A 37 -6.39 -15.95 -37.02
CA ALA A 37 -7.10 -15.75 -38.29
C ALA A 37 -6.74 -16.81 -39.35
N ILE A 38 -5.46 -17.20 -39.42
CA ILE A 38 -4.97 -18.26 -40.32
C ILE A 38 -5.08 -19.68 -39.73
N ARG A 39 -5.73 -19.82 -38.55
CA ARG A 39 -5.99 -21.08 -37.85
C ARG A 39 -4.75 -21.86 -37.40
N LEU A 40 -3.61 -21.18 -37.24
CA LEU A 40 -2.45 -21.74 -36.54
C LEU A 40 -2.66 -21.80 -35.02
N LYS A 41 -3.52 -20.94 -34.48
CA LYS A 41 -3.94 -20.95 -33.07
C LYS A 41 -5.47 -21.04 -32.94
N PRO A 42 -5.99 -21.71 -31.90
CA PRO A 42 -7.43 -21.78 -31.68
C PRO A 42 -7.98 -20.45 -31.18
N TRP A 43 -9.16 -20.06 -31.68
CA TRP A 43 -9.94 -18.97 -31.08
C TRP A 43 -10.79 -19.52 -29.93
N MET A 44 -10.34 -19.29 -28.71
CA MET A 44 -11.02 -19.77 -27.50
C MET A 44 -12.02 -18.72 -26.98
N TYR A 45 -13.27 -19.15 -26.74
CA TYR A 45 -14.29 -18.31 -26.11
C TYR A 45 -14.34 -18.60 -24.60
N SER A 46 -13.66 -17.76 -23.81
CA SER A 46 -13.46 -18.00 -22.37
C SER A 46 -14.76 -18.26 -21.57
N LEU A 47 -15.88 -17.61 -21.94
CA LEU A 47 -17.17 -17.79 -21.26
C LEU A 47 -17.79 -19.18 -21.44
N ARG A 48 -17.28 -19.98 -22.38
CA ARG A 48 -17.76 -21.34 -22.67
C ARG A 48 -16.79 -22.42 -22.18
N LEU A 49 -15.66 -22.04 -21.59
CA LEU A 49 -14.66 -22.98 -21.11
C LEU A 49 -15.07 -23.54 -19.76
N THR A 50 -15.05 -24.87 -19.66
CA THR A 50 -15.34 -25.63 -18.44
C THR A 50 -14.20 -26.56 -18.05
N ASP A 51 -13.09 -26.54 -18.79
CA ASP A 51 -11.92 -27.40 -18.62
C ASP A 51 -11.29 -27.29 -17.21
N LYS A 52 -11.40 -26.12 -16.59
CA LYS A 52 -10.91 -25.85 -15.22
C LYS A 52 -11.98 -25.95 -14.14
N ILE A 53 -13.24 -26.10 -14.53
CA ILE A 53 -14.37 -26.23 -13.61
C ILE A 53 -14.54 -27.73 -13.37
N GLY A 54 -14.15 -28.21 -12.19
CA GLY A 54 -14.28 -29.62 -11.81
C GLY A 54 -15.73 -30.11 -11.77
N SER A 55 -16.00 -31.22 -11.10
CA SER A 55 -17.39 -31.69 -10.96
C SER A 55 -18.26 -30.67 -10.21
N ILE A 56 -19.55 -30.61 -10.54
CA ILE A 56 -20.51 -29.70 -9.88
C ILE A 56 -20.52 -29.91 -8.36
N SER A 57 -20.44 -31.17 -7.90
CA SER A 57 -20.34 -31.48 -6.46
C SER A 57 -19.10 -30.86 -5.82
N HIS A 58 -17.96 -30.97 -6.48
CA HIS A 58 -16.71 -30.41 -5.97
C HIS A 58 -16.74 -28.87 -5.96
N ALA A 59 -17.30 -28.25 -7.00
CA ALA A 59 -17.48 -26.80 -7.06
C ALA A 59 -18.40 -26.29 -5.92
N HIS A 60 -19.50 -26.98 -5.63
CA HIS A 60 -20.38 -26.64 -4.51
C HIS A 60 -19.68 -26.73 -3.16
N GLU A 61 -18.84 -27.74 -2.94
CA GLU A 61 -18.05 -27.87 -1.71
C GLU A 61 -17.10 -26.68 -1.52
N ILE A 62 -16.39 -26.28 -2.58
CA ILE A 62 -15.49 -25.12 -2.57
C ILE A 62 -16.27 -23.83 -2.26
N ILE A 63 -17.41 -23.61 -2.93
CA ILE A 63 -18.24 -22.42 -2.71
C ILE A 63 -18.78 -22.40 -1.28
N LYS A 64 -19.25 -23.54 -0.76
CA LYS A 64 -19.71 -23.65 0.63
C LYS A 64 -18.61 -23.28 1.63
N ALA A 65 -17.40 -23.78 1.42
CA ALA A 65 -16.24 -23.41 2.25
C ALA A 65 -15.92 -21.92 2.15
N ALA A 66 -15.95 -21.34 0.93
CA ALA A 66 -15.74 -19.91 0.71
C ALA A 66 -16.80 -19.03 1.40
N ARG A 67 -18.07 -19.45 1.40
CA ARG A 67 -19.16 -18.76 2.12
C ARG A 67 -18.93 -18.76 3.63
N GLN A 68 -18.50 -19.90 4.18
CA GLN A 68 -18.19 -20.02 5.61
C GLN A 68 -17.05 -19.09 6.01
N GLU A 69 -15.97 -19.06 5.21
CA GLU A 69 -14.84 -18.19 5.47
C GLU A 69 -15.22 -16.71 5.33
N ALA A 70 -15.99 -16.33 4.31
CA ALA A 70 -16.47 -14.97 4.14
C ALA A 70 -17.33 -14.48 5.33
N ASN A 71 -18.19 -15.35 5.88
CA ASN A 71 -18.98 -15.05 7.07
C ASN A 71 -18.13 -14.94 8.33
N ARG A 72 -17.06 -15.73 8.44
CA ARG A 72 -16.14 -15.69 9.58
C ARG A 72 -15.31 -14.41 9.60
N VAL A 73 -14.77 -14.00 8.45
CA VAL A 73 -13.84 -12.86 8.36
C VAL A 73 -14.59 -11.53 8.23
N THR A 74 -15.72 -11.53 7.52
CA THR A 74 -16.44 -10.30 7.14
C THR A 74 -17.96 -10.45 7.21
N PRO A 75 -18.53 -10.72 8.41
CA PRO A 75 -19.98 -10.96 8.55
C PRO A 75 -20.82 -9.76 8.12
N ASN A 76 -20.28 -8.54 8.21
CA ASN A 76 -20.97 -7.31 7.89
C ASN A 76 -20.84 -6.88 6.41
N MET A 77 -20.20 -7.70 5.55
CA MET A 77 -20.00 -7.38 4.13
C MET A 77 -20.86 -8.30 3.26
N PRO A 78 -22.11 -7.92 2.94
CA PRO A 78 -22.99 -8.75 2.14
C PRO A 78 -22.45 -8.98 0.73
N GLN A 79 -21.57 -8.09 0.23
CA GLN A 79 -21.03 -8.13 -1.13
C GLN A 79 -20.30 -9.45 -1.44
N HIS A 80 -19.59 -10.03 -0.45
CA HIS A 80 -18.88 -11.30 -0.66
C HIS A 80 -19.85 -12.45 -0.96
N GLN A 81 -21.01 -12.48 -0.30
CA GLN A 81 -22.01 -13.51 -0.53
C GLN A 81 -22.63 -13.40 -1.93
N ALA A 82 -22.96 -12.20 -2.41
CA ALA A 82 -23.49 -12.09 -3.78
C ALA A 82 -22.45 -12.37 -4.86
N CYS A 83 -21.17 -12.07 -4.62
CA CYS A 83 -20.13 -12.50 -5.55
C CYS A 83 -20.09 -14.04 -5.65
N LEU A 84 -20.21 -14.74 -4.53
CA LEU A 84 -20.28 -16.21 -4.51
C LEU A 84 -21.58 -16.72 -5.14
N ASP A 85 -22.72 -16.07 -4.93
CA ASP A 85 -23.99 -16.39 -5.62
C ASP A 85 -23.82 -16.29 -7.14
N ALA A 86 -23.19 -15.22 -7.63
CA ALA A 86 -22.98 -15.03 -9.07
C ALA A 86 -22.03 -16.07 -9.67
N ILE A 87 -21.00 -16.50 -8.93
CA ILE A 87 -20.08 -17.56 -9.34
C ILE A 87 -20.80 -18.91 -9.40
N GLU A 88 -21.58 -19.25 -8.37
CA GLU A 88 -22.34 -20.51 -8.30
C GLU A 88 -23.29 -20.64 -9.49
N GLU A 89 -24.03 -19.58 -9.80
CA GLU A 89 -24.94 -19.53 -10.95
C GLU A 89 -24.21 -19.64 -12.28
N GLY A 90 -23.02 -19.05 -12.39
CA GLY A 90 -22.17 -19.18 -13.57
C GLY A 90 -21.64 -20.61 -13.79
N ILE A 91 -21.47 -21.39 -12.72
CA ILE A 91 -21.07 -22.80 -12.80
C ILE A 91 -22.27 -23.68 -13.19
N ILE A 92 -23.45 -23.43 -12.60
CA ILE A 92 -24.65 -24.24 -12.83
C ILE A 92 -25.24 -23.98 -14.22
N TRP A 93 -25.36 -22.71 -14.62
CA TRP A 93 -26.07 -22.30 -15.84
C TRP A 93 -25.16 -21.81 -16.97
N GLY A 94 -23.84 -21.82 -16.75
CA GLY A 94 -22.83 -21.40 -17.71
C GLY A 94 -22.32 -19.97 -17.52
N GLY A 95 -21.07 -19.72 -17.95
CA GLY A 95 -20.32 -18.50 -17.63
C GLY A 95 -20.96 -17.20 -18.10
N TYR A 96 -21.77 -17.24 -19.16
CA TYR A 96 -22.54 -16.08 -19.62
C TYR A 96 -23.58 -15.63 -18.57
N VAL A 97 -24.29 -16.56 -17.94
CA VAL A 97 -25.30 -16.27 -16.91
C VAL A 97 -24.65 -15.67 -15.67
N GLY A 98 -23.53 -16.24 -15.23
CA GLY A 98 -22.74 -15.68 -14.12
C GLY A 98 -22.22 -14.27 -14.43
N SER A 99 -21.67 -14.05 -15.62
CA SER A 99 -21.19 -12.73 -16.06
C SER A 99 -22.32 -11.69 -16.13
N LEU A 100 -23.52 -12.09 -16.58
CA LEU A 100 -24.69 -11.22 -16.60
C LEU A 100 -25.10 -10.82 -15.18
N LYS A 101 -25.10 -11.75 -14.22
CA LYS A 101 -25.41 -11.50 -12.81
C LYS A 101 -24.42 -10.52 -12.16
N VAL A 102 -23.12 -10.69 -12.45
CA VAL A 102 -22.07 -9.73 -12.06
C VAL A 102 -22.31 -8.36 -12.71
N CYS A 103 -22.54 -8.30 -14.02
CA CYS A 103 -22.82 -7.04 -14.71
C CYS A 103 -24.02 -6.32 -14.08
N ILE A 104 -25.10 -7.04 -13.81
CA ILE A 104 -26.29 -6.51 -13.14
C ILE A 104 -25.92 -5.94 -11.76
N MET A 105 -25.08 -6.61 -10.96
CA MET A 105 -24.60 -6.10 -9.66
C MET A 105 -23.85 -4.77 -9.76
N PHE A 106 -23.03 -4.56 -10.81
CA PHE A 106 -22.18 -3.37 -10.96
C PHE A 106 -22.80 -2.24 -11.80
N PHE A 107 -23.80 -2.53 -12.64
CA PHE A 107 -24.35 -1.59 -13.63
C PHE A 107 -24.96 -0.29 -13.07
N HIS A 108 -25.33 -0.26 -11.79
CA HIS A 108 -25.88 0.93 -11.15
C HIS A 108 -24.84 1.94 -10.62
N VAL A 109 -23.53 1.66 -10.77
CA VAL A 109 -22.48 2.66 -10.52
C VAL A 109 -22.44 3.72 -11.62
N LEU A 110 -22.66 3.33 -12.87
CA LEU A 110 -22.40 4.18 -14.05
C LEU A 110 -23.57 5.12 -14.41
N TYR A 111 -24.79 4.75 -14.03
CA TYR A 111 -25.99 5.53 -14.35
C TYR A 111 -26.14 6.81 -13.49
N ILE A 112 -25.39 6.93 -12.40
CA ILE A 112 -25.33 8.15 -11.56
C ILE A 112 -24.29 9.16 -12.09
N TYR A 113 -23.39 8.75 -13.00
CA TYR A 113 -22.28 9.58 -13.49
C TYR A 113 -22.17 9.67 -15.03
N GLY A 114 -23.21 9.31 -15.78
CA GLY A 114 -23.35 9.72 -17.20
C GLY A 114 -22.59 8.91 -18.25
N LEU A 115 -22.44 7.58 -18.09
CA LEU A 115 -21.99 6.71 -19.19
C LEU A 115 -23.08 5.67 -19.52
N VAL A 116 -23.60 5.73 -20.75
CA VAL A 116 -24.72 4.91 -21.25
C VAL A 116 -24.22 3.63 -21.90
N VAL A 117 -24.70 2.48 -21.44
CA VAL A 117 -24.77 1.23 -22.22
C VAL A 117 -26.09 0.54 -21.86
N TYR A 118 -26.86 0.09 -22.86
CA TYR A 118 -28.13 -0.63 -22.67
C TYR A 118 -27.87 -2.15 -22.68
N CYS A 119 -28.39 -2.89 -21.70
CA CYS A 119 -28.97 -4.24 -21.93
C CYS A 119 -29.72 -4.84 -20.72
N VAL A 120 -30.93 -5.31 -21.03
CA VAL A 120 -31.82 -6.34 -20.44
C VAL A 120 -32.36 -6.19 -19.01
N PHE A 121 -33.66 -5.86 -18.97
CA PHE A 121 -34.62 -5.98 -17.89
C PHE A 121 -34.88 -7.46 -17.53
N SER A 122 -34.55 -7.90 -16.31
CA SER A 122 -35.25 -8.98 -15.61
C SER A 122 -34.79 -9.14 -14.14
N GLU A 123 -33.51 -8.91 -13.82
CA GLU A 123 -32.94 -9.25 -12.49
C GLU A 123 -32.43 -8.05 -11.65
N ALA A 124 -32.97 -6.86 -11.88
CA ALA A 124 -32.53 -5.60 -11.25
C ALA A 124 -32.77 -5.47 -9.72
N LYS A 125 -33.36 -6.47 -9.04
CA LYS A 125 -33.72 -6.38 -7.61
C LYS A 125 -32.54 -6.61 -6.65
N LEU A 126 -31.64 -7.55 -6.94
CA LEU A 126 -30.53 -7.90 -6.04
C LEU A 126 -29.40 -6.84 -6.08
N SER A 127 -29.13 -6.31 -7.27
CA SER A 127 -28.13 -5.25 -7.53
C SER A 127 -28.41 -3.93 -6.81
N LYS A 128 -29.65 -3.43 -6.88
CA LYS A 128 -30.04 -2.19 -6.20
C LYS A 128 -29.81 -2.26 -4.69
N LYS A 129 -30.08 -3.41 -4.06
CA LYS A 129 -29.95 -3.57 -2.61
C LYS A 129 -28.49 -3.53 -2.14
N MET A 130 -27.54 -4.02 -2.94
CA MET A 130 -26.12 -4.02 -2.60
C MET A 130 -25.42 -2.70 -2.85
N MET A 131 -25.66 -2.07 -4.00
CA MET A 131 -25.07 -0.76 -4.32
C MET A 131 -25.59 0.35 -3.40
N LEU A 132 -26.81 0.22 -2.89
CA LEU A 132 -27.40 1.16 -1.93
C LEU A 132 -27.06 0.84 -0.47
N SER A 133 -26.38 -0.28 -0.20
CA SER A 133 -25.99 -0.65 1.16
C SER A 133 -25.06 0.40 1.78
N SER A 134 -25.22 0.63 3.08
CA SER A 134 -24.36 1.53 3.85
C SER A 134 -22.88 1.14 3.77
N THR A 135 -22.59 -0.16 3.69
CA THR A 135 -21.22 -0.69 3.61
C THR A 135 -20.57 -0.41 2.25
N SER A 136 -21.31 -0.54 1.14
CA SER A 136 -20.79 -0.14 -0.18
C SER A 136 -20.49 1.36 -0.23
N LYS A 137 -21.42 2.20 0.24
CA LYS A 137 -21.22 3.66 0.34
C LYS A 137 -20.02 4.01 1.23
N GLY A 138 -19.85 3.33 2.36
CA GLY A 138 -18.72 3.51 3.27
C GLY A 138 -17.37 3.16 2.63
N LEU A 139 -17.30 2.04 1.90
CA LEU A 139 -16.08 1.65 1.18
C LEU A 139 -15.72 2.61 0.05
N ILE A 140 -16.72 3.08 -0.70
CA ILE A 140 -16.55 4.12 -1.73
C ILE A 140 -16.08 5.43 -1.09
N HIS A 141 -16.67 5.83 0.04
CA HIS A 141 -16.24 7.00 0.78
C HIS A 141 -14.77 6.89 1.22
N ILE A 142 -14.35 5.75 1.80
CA ILE A 142 -12.95 5.50 2.17
C ILE A 142 -12.02 5.60 0.95
N PHE A 143 -12.43 5.07 -0.20
CA PHE A 143 -11.65 5.14 -1.44
C PHE A 143 -11.38 6.59 -1.89
N PHE A 144 -12.38 7.48 -1.78
CA PHE A 144 -12.21 8.90 -2.10
C PHE A 144 -11.47 9.65 -0.99
N ALA A 145 -11.80 9.39 0.28
CA ALA A 145 -11.17 10.00 1.44
C ALA A 145 -9.66 9.74 1.47
N GLN A 146 -9.22 8.50 1.20
CA GLN A 146 -7.80 8.14 1.12
C GLN A 146 -7.03 8.94 0.05
N ARG A 147 -7.69 9.37 -1.04
CA ARG A 147 -7.07 10.23 -2.07
C ARG A 147 -7.13 11.71 -1.71
N ALA A 148 -8.09 12.10 -0.89
CA ALA A 148 -8.24 13.48 -0.43
C ALA A 148 -7.24 13.83 0.68
N THR A 149 -6.69 12.86 1.42
CA THR A 149 -5.75 13.12 2.52
C THR A 149 -4.48 13.87 2.11
N SER A 150 -4.07 13.77 0.84
CA SER A 150 -2.91 14.51 0.31
C SER A 150 -3.24 15.92 -0.16
N LYS A 151 -4.52 16.32 -0.19
CA LYS A 151 -4.98 17.63 -0.65
C LYS A 151 -5.35 18.50 0.54
N VAL A 152 -4.41 19.35 0.95
CA VAL A 152 -4.61 20.33 2.02
C VAL A 152 -4.79 21.72 1.40
N PRO A 153 -5.96 22.37 1.56
CA PRO A 153 -6.21 23.73 1.07
C PRO A 153 -5.20 24.72 1.68
N ASN A 154 -4.80 25.71 0.90
CA ASN A 154 -3.79 26.73 1.24
C ASN A 154 -2.36 26.20 1.51
N VAL A 155 -2.08 24.92 1.23
CA VAL A 155 -0.75 24.30 1.44
C VAL A 155 -0.27 23.56 0.19
N THR A 156 -1.14 22.74 -0.40
CA THR A 156 -0.78 21.88 -1.55
C THR A 156 -1.23 22.45 -2.89
N ASP A 157 -2.14 23.43 -2.87
CA ASP A 157 -2.73 24.12 -4.01
C ASP A 157 -1.94 25.36 -4.48
N ILE A 158 -1.02 25.85 -3.66
CA ILE A 158 -0.15 27.00 -3.95
C ILE A 158 1.00 26.70 -4.94
N GLY A 159 1.06 25.48 -5.51
CA GLY A 159 2.02 25.12 -6.56
C GLY A 159 3.44 24.79 -6.08
N LEU A 160 3.63 24.58 -4.77
CA LEU A 160 4.91 24.12 -4.23
C LEU A 160 5.25 22.70 -4.70
N LYS A 161 6.55 22.43 -4.87
CA LYS A 161 7.07 21.11 -5.21
C LYS A 161 7.82 20.51 -4.01
N PRO A 162 7.62 19.22 -3.69
CA PRO A 162 8.38 18.55 -2.64
C PRO A 162 9.88 18.60 -2.91
N ARG A 163 10.67 18.92 -1.89
CA ARG A 163 12.13 18.83 -1.94
C ARG A 163 12.57 17.36 -1.88
N SER A 164 13.68 17.03 -2.52
CA SER A 164 14.29 15.70 -2.41
C SER A 164 14.96 15.57 -1.05
N ILE A 165 14.61 14.52 -0.31
CA ILE A 165 15.24 14.14 0.97
C ILE A 165 16.21 13.01 0.68
N LYS A 166 17.52 13.25 0.86
CA LYS A 166 18.59 12.30 0.55
C LYS A 166 19.22 11.67 1.79
N LYS A 167 19.13 12.32 2.95
CA LYS A 167 19.68 11.82 4.21
C LYS A 167 18.77 12.22 5.37
N VAL A 168 18.41 11.25 6.21
CA VAL A 168 17.53 11.47 7.37
C VAL A 168 18.25 11.13 8.67
N GLY A 169 18.21 12.04 9.64
CA GLY A 169 18.67 11.78 11.00
C GLY A 169 17.53 11.25 11.86
N VAL A 170 17.73 10.16 12.59
CA VAL A 170 16.76 9.62 13.56
C VAL A 170 17.39 9.70 14.95
N ILE A 171 16.74 10.41 15.88
CA ILE A 171 17.25 10.62 17.24
C ILE A 171 16.48 9.72 18.20
N GLY A 172 17.19 8.77 18.81
CA GLY A 172 16.63 7.69 19.62
C GLY A 172 16.53 6.39 18.81
N GLY A 173 17.18 5.34 19.30
CA GLY A 173 17.21 3.99 18.75
C GLY A 173 16.31 3.00 19.48
N GLY A 174 15.37 3.49 20.28
CA GLY A 174 14.34 2.68 20.93
C GLY A 174 13.34 2.06 19.94
N LEU A 175 12.20 1.60 20.48
CA LEU A 175 11.17 0.91 19.69
C LEU A 175 10.69 1.75 18.48
N MET A 176 10.28 3.00 18.72
CA MET A 176 9.77 3.87 17.64
C MET A 176 10.86 4.27 16.67
N GLY A 177 12.03 4.70 17.17
CA GLY A 177 13.13 5.15 16.34
C GLY A 177 13.70 4.06 15.43
N SER A 178 13.84 2.84 15.93
CA SER A 178 14.25 1.69 15.10
C SER A 178 13.22 1.34 14.04
N GLY A 179 11.91 1.44 14.35
CA GLY A 179 10.83 1.26 13.38
C GLY A 179 10.84 2.32 12.27
N ILE A 180 10.99 3.60 12.64
CA ILE A 180 11.10 4.73 11.71
C ILE A 180 12.33 4.55 10.80
N ALA A 181 13.50 4.25 11.37
CA ALA A 181 14.71 3.97 10.61
C ALA A 181 14.50 2.81 9.63
N THR A 182 13.87 1.71 10.08
CA THR A 182 13.57 0.56 9.21
C THR A 182 12.67 0.95 8.03
N ALA A 183 11.65 1.78 8.25
CA ALA A 183 10.74 2.23 7.20
C ALA A 183 11.43 3.10 6.13
N LEU A 184 12.35 3.97 6.57
CA LEU A 184 13.17 4.82 5.71
C LEU A 184 14.16 3.99 4.89
N LEU A 185 14.88 3.08 5.54
CA LEU A 185 15.85 2.19 4.88
C LEU A 185 15.19 1.29 3.83
N ARG A 186 13.99 0.78 4.10
CA ARG A 186 13.20 0.01 3.13
C ARG A 186 12.85 0.82 1.87
N SER A 187 12.85 2.14 1.99
CA SER A 187 12.58 3.07 0.89
C SER A 187 13.87 3.61 0.26
N ASP A 188 15.01 2.96 0.51
CA ASP A 188 16.33 3.30 -0.01
C ASP A 188 16.82 4.71 0.41
N ILE A 189 16.37 5.19 1.58
CA ILE A 189 16.77 6.49 2.15
C ILE A 189 17.88 6.28 3.20
N PRO A 190 19.06 6.86 3.03
CA PRO A 190 20.14 6.84 4.02
C PRO A 190 19.73 7.40 5.39
N VAL A 191 20.07 6.67 6.46
CA VAL A 191 19.70 7.02 7.83
C VAL A 191 20.93 7.17 8.73
N VAL A 192 20.96 8.25 9.50
CA VAL A 192 21.88 8.43 10.63
C VAL A 192 21.12 8.24 11.93
N LEU A 193 21.40 7.14 12.62
CA LEU A 193 20.82 6.87 13.94
C LEU A 193 21.70 7.47 15.04
N LYS A 194 21.13 8.39 15.81
CA LYS A 194 21.81 9.02 16.95
C LYS A 194 21.28 8.49 18.27
N GLU A 195 22.19 8.05 19.13
CA GLU A 195 21.89 7.61 20.50
C GLU A 195 22.73 8.36 21.55
N ILE A 196 22.41 8.20 22.84
CA ILE A 196 23.13 8.87 23.94
C ILE A 196 24.50 8.26 24.23
N ASP A 197 24.65 6.96 24.03
CA ASP A 197 25.86 6.20 24.33
C ASP A 197 26.00 5.01 23.38
N SER A 198 27.21 4.43 23.34
CA SER A 198 27.53 3.32 22.44
C SER A 198 26.71 2.06 22.74
N THR A 199 26.31 1.82 23.99
CA THR A 199 25.52 0.64 24.38
C THR A 199 24.10 0.74 23.84
N CYS A 200 23.46 1.89 24.01
CA CYS A 200 22.15 2.19 23.45
C CYS A 200 22.18 2.19 21.91
N LEU A 201 23.25 2.73 21.32
CA LEU A 201 23.43 2.71 19.87
C LEU A 201 23.47 1.29 19.32
N GLN A 202 24.29 0.40 19.90
CA GLN A 202 24.37 -1.00 19.45
C GLN A 202 23.03 -1.73 19.59
N LYS A 203 22.28 -1.47 20.67
CA LYS A 203 20.92 -2.01 20.83
C LYS A 203 19.96 -1.53 19.73
N GLY A 204 20.01 -0.23 19.39
CA GLY A 204 19.18 0.34 18.33
C GLY A 204 19.50 -0.22 16.95
N LEU A 205 20.80 -0.31 16.61
CA LEU A 205 21.27 -0.93 15.37
C LEU A 205 20.83 -2.39 15.28
N LYS A 206 20.96 -3.15 16.38
CA LYS A 206 20.53 -4.55 16.40
C LYS A 206 19.03 -4.70 16.22
N MET A 207 18.23 -3.80 16.77
CA MET A 207 16.77 -3.80 16.60
C MET A 207 16.39 -3.56 15.12
N ILE A 208 17.06 -2.62 14.45
CA ILE A 208 16.85 -2.36 13.02
C ILE A 208 17.20 -3.59 12.19
N GLU A 209 18.34 -4.24 12.47
CA GLU A 209 18.76 -5.47 11.80
C GLU A 209 17.70 -6.59 11.95
N VAL A 210 17.21 -6.82 13.17
CA VAL A 210 16.16 -7.81 13.45
C VAL A 210 14.85 -7.49 12.71
N ASN A 211 14.49 -6.21 12.62
CA ASN A 211 13.30 -5.79 11.88
C ASN A 211 13.43 -6.09 10.38
N LEU A 212 14.60 -5.80 9.79
CA LEU A 212 14.87 -6.10 8.38
C LEU A 212 14.89 -7.62 8.12
N GLU A 213 15.53 -8.40 8.98
CA GLU A 213 15.49 -9.87 8.89
C GLU A 213 14.06 -10.41 8.94
N SER A 214 13.20 -9.84 9.78
CA SER A 214 11.79 -10.22 9.87
C SER A 214 11.03 -9.95 8.56
N LEU A 215 11.35 -8.85 7.86
CA LEU A 215 10.78 -8.56 6.54
C LEU A 215 11.24 -9.57 5.48
N VAL A 216 12.51 -9.99 5.52
CA VAL A 216 13.03 -11.04 4.64
C VAL A 216 12.34 -12.37 4.91
N LYS A 217 12.21 -12.78 6.18
CA LYS A 217 11.50 -14.01 6.57
C LYS A 217 10.03 -14.01 6.14
N LYS A 218 9.38 -12.85 6.11
CA LYS A 218 7.99 -12.68 5.63
C LYS A 218 7.88 -12.61 4.10
N GLY A 219 8.98 -12.65 3.37
CA GLY A 219 9.01 -12.52 1.91
C GLY A 219 8.70 -11.11 1.40
N ALA A 220 8.74 -10.09 2.27
CA ALA A 220 8.47 -8.70 1.91
C ALA A 220 9.72 -7.95 1.40
N MET A 221 10.90 -8.54 1.55
CA MET A 221 12.21 -7.99 1.17
C MET A 221 13.17 -9.12 0.77
N SER A 222 14.09 -8.89 -0.17
CA SER A 222 15.16 -9.85 -0.49
C SER A 222 16.36 -9.69 0.44
N GLN A 223 17.21 -10.71 0.53
CA GLN A 223 18.46 -10.62 1.31
C GLN A 223 19.39 -9.53 0.79
N ASP A 224 19.55 -9.39 -0.53
CA ASP A 224 20.40 -8.36 -1.13
C ASP A 224 19.93 -6.95 -0.75
N LYS A 225 18.62 -6.69 -0.80
CA LYS A 225 18.04 -5.41 -0.37
C LYS A 225 18.25 -5.13 1.12
N MET A 226 18.24 -6.17 1.95
CA MET A 226 18.55 -6.02 3.37
C MET A 226 20.01 -5.58 3.58
N PHE A 227 20.96 -6.17 2.86
CA PHE A 227 22.37 -5.77 2.95
C PHE A 227 22.60 -4.35 2.43
N GLU A 228 21.96 -3.98 1.32
CA GLU A 228 21.97 -2.61 0.80
C GLU A 228 21.40 -1.61 1.84
N ALA A 229 20.25 -1.93 2.43
CA ALA A 229 19.64 -1.12 3.49
C ALA A 229 20.57 -0.95 4.71
N LEU A 230 21.24 -2.01 5.15
CA LEU A 230 22.20 -1.92 6.25
C LEU A 230 23.45 -1.10 5.88
N SER A 231 23.86 -1.10 4.61
CA SER A 231 25.04 -0.34 4.16
C SER A 231 24.83 1.17 4.19
N ILE A 232 23.59 1.64 4.07
CA ILE A 232 23.23 3.07 4.11
C ILE A 232 22.75 3.53 5.50
N LEU A 233 22.86 2.66 6.51
CA LEU A 233 22.60 2.97 7.93
C LEU A 233 23.92 3.32 8.62
N LYS A 234 23.97 4.49 9.26
CA LYS A 234 25.13 4.92 10.07
C LYS A 234 24.70 5.23 11.50
N GLY A 235 25.40 4.65 12.48
CA GLY A 235 25.20 4.92 13.89
C GLY A 235 26.18 5.95 14.44
N VAL A 236 25.72 6.92 15.23
CA VAL A 236 26.55 7.92 15.90
C VAL A 236 26.08 8.19 17.33
N VAL A 237 26.99 8.65 18.19
CA VAL A 237 26.68 9.09 19.57
C VAL A 237 26.63 10.62 19.69
N ASP A 238 27.28 11.32 18.77
CA ASP A 238 27.32 12.78 18.65
C ASP A 238 26.51 13.26 17.43
N TYR A 239 26.65 14.55 17.09
CA TYR A 239 25.96 15.18 15.94
C TYR A 239 26.87 15.37 14.71
N SER A 240 28.05 14.74 14.66
CA SER A 240 29.03 14.93 13.57
C SER A 240 28.46 14.70 12.17
N GLU A 241 27.50 13.78 12.05
CA GLU A 241 26.92 13.38 10.78
C GLU A 241 25.68 14.17 10.33
N PHE A 242 25.30 15.20 11.10
CA PHE A 242 24.06 15.98 10.90
C PHE A 242 24.24 17.19 9.97
N GLU A 243 25.47 17.55 9.61
CA GLU A 243 25.78 18.71 8.75
C GLU A 243 25.19 18.60 7.33
N ASN A 244 24.88 17.38 6.87
CA ASN A 244 24.35 17.12 5.53
C ASN A 244 23.00 16.37 5.58
N VAL A 245 22.24 16.52 6.66
CA VAL A 245 20.93 15.91 6.84
C VAL A 245 19.83 16.84 6.32
N ASP A 246 18.88 16.30 5.55
CA ASP A 246 17.77 17.07 4.97
C ASP A 246 16.52 17.06 5.87
N MET A 247 16.39 16.04 6.73
CA MET A 247 15.30 15.91 7.69
C MET A 247 15.77 15.16 8.94
N VAL A 248 15.38 15.64 10.12
CA VAL A 248 15.58 14.95 11.39
C VAL A 248 14.24 14.51 11.94
N ILE A 249 14.14 13.29 12.46
CA ILE A 249 12.98 12.78 13.19
C ILE A 249 13.41 12.40 14.60
N GLU A 250 12.91 13.15 15.58
CA GLU A 250 13.14 12.91 16.99
C GLU A 250 12.12 11.90 17.54
N ALA A 251 12.61 10.80 18.13
CA ALA A 251 11.83 9.70 18.68
C ALA A 251 12.35 9.24 20.06
N VAL A 252 12.66 10.21 20.93
CA VAL A 252 13.06 9.99 22.32
C VAL A 252 11.87 10.06 23.29
N MET A 253 12.13 9.74 24.56
CA MET A 253 11.14 9.78 25.64
C MET A 253 10.40 11.13 25.73
N GLU A 254 9.14 11.08 26.15
CA GLU A 254 8.26 12.24 26.34
C GLU A 254 8.66 13.09 27.55
N LYS A 255 9.77 13.82 27.42
CA LYS A 255 10.26 14.78 28.40
C LYS A 255 10.54 16.11 27.72
N VAL A 256 9.74 17.14 28.04
CA VAL A 256 9.85 18.49 27.47
C VAL A 256 11.29 19.05 27.53
N PRO A 257 11.99 19.03 28.69
CA PRO A 257 13.34 19.61 28.76
C PRO A 257 14.36 18.90 27.87
N LEU A 258 14.19 17.58 27.70
CA LEU A 258 15.05 16.77 26.83
C LEU A 258 14.81 17.13 25.36
N LYS A 259 13.55 17.13 24.91
CA LYS A 259 13.20 17.47 23.52
C LYS A 259 13.64 18.90 23.16
N GLN A 260 13.40 19.88 24.03
CA GLN A 260 13.87 21.25 23.82
C GLN A 260 15.40 21.34 23.69
N THR A 261 16.12 20.55 24.49
CA THR A 261 17.59 20.49 24.40
C THR A 261 18.03 19.89 23.06
N ILE A 262 17.41 18.79 22.64
CA ILE A 262 17.68 18.16 21.34
C ILE A 262 17.41 19.13 20.20
N PHE A 263 16.24 19.78 20.17
CA PHE A 263 15.85 20.72 19.13
C PHE A 263 16.81 21.92 19.03
N ARG A 264 17.32 22.40 20.17
CA ARG A 264 18.35 23.45 20.21
C ARG A 264 19.69 22.99 19.63
N GLU A 265 20.12 21.76 19.92
CA GLU A 265 21.39 21.25 19.38
C GLU A 265 21.30 20.94 17.88
N ILE A 266 20.21 20.32 17.42
CA ILE A 266 20.03 20.05 15.98
C ILE A 266 19.86 21.34 15.17
N GLU A 267 19.25 22.39 15.73
CA GLU A 267 19.16 23.70 15.06
C GLU A 267 20.55 24.28 14.76
N LYS A 268 21.53 24.08 15.65
CA LYS A 268 22.90 24.60 15.47
C LYS A 268 23.69 23.81 14.44
N VAL A 269 23.51 22.49 14.39
CA VAL A 269 24.35 21.58 13.59
C VAL A 269 23.75 21.31 12.21
N CYS A 270 22.41 21.27 12.10
CA CYS A 270 21.76 20.97 10.84
C CYS A 270 21.74 22.19 9.90
N PRO A 271 21.78 21.97 8.58
CA PRO A 271 21.58 23.03 7.59
C PRO A 271 20.30 23.84 7.81
N PRO A 272 20.26 25.10 7.35
CA PRO A 272 19.06 25.93 7.45
C PRO A 272 17.88 25.36 6.65
N HIS A 273 18.12 24.51 5.64
CA HIS A 273 17.05 23.87 4.88
C HIS A 273 16.48 22.61 5.55
N CYS A 274 17.16 22.06 6.56
CA CYS A 274 16.78 20.80 7.20
C CYS A 274 15.45 20.91 7.95
N ILE A 275 14.56 19.95 7.75
CA ILE A 275 13.26 19.83 8.43
C ILE A 275 13.47 19.19 9.80
N LEU A 276 12.94 19.79 10.86
CA LEU A 276 13.07 19.32 12.24
C LEU A 276 11.75 18.71 12.70
N ALA A 277 11.60 17.40 12.55
CA ALA A 277 10.39 16.68 12.90
C ALA A 277 10.48 15.99 14.27
N THR A 278 9.35 15.90 14.97
CA THR A 278 9.20 15.11 16.19
C THR A 278 8.09 14.06 16.06
N ASN A 279 8.34 12.88 16.60
CA ASN A 279 7.37 11.80 16.76
C ASN A 279 6.55 11.92 18.06
N THR A 280 6.57 13.08 18.73
CA THR A 280 5.82 13.25 19.97
C THR A 280 4.34 12.95 19.79
N SER A 281 3.75 12.29 20.78
CA SER A 281 2.33 11.93 20.79
C SER A 281 1.47 12.83 21.70
N SER A 282 2.11 13.53 22.65
CA SER A 282 1.41 14.24 23.72
C SER A 282 1.93 15.65 24.02
N ILE A 283 3.08 16.04 23.45
CA ILE A 283 3.67 17.36 23.70
C ILE A 283 3.35 18.28 22.51
N ASP A 284 2.93 19.50 22.82
CA ASP A 284 2.70 20.55 21.84
C ASP A 284 4.01 20.91 21.09
N LEU A 285 3.94 20.98 19.75
CA LEU A 285 5.05 21.36 18.89
C LEU A 285 5.61 22.76 19.23
N HIS A 286 4.76 23.70 19.65
CA HIS A 286 5.20 25.02 20.10
C HIS A 286 6.06 24.94 21.35
N VAL A 287 5.75 24.02 22.27
CA VAL A 287 6.54 23.79 23.49
C VAL A 287 7.88 23.13 23.15
N VAL A 288 7.90 22.21 22.19
CA VAL A 288 9.14 21.58 21.70
C VAL A 288 10.07 22.63 21.07
N GLY A 289 9.53 23.49 20.22
CA GLY A 289 10.27 24.53 19.50
C GLY A 289 10.56 25.82 20.28
N ALA A 290 10.10 25.94 21.53
CA ALA A 290 10.15 27.20 22.30
C ALA A 290 11.56 27.77 22.51
N LYS A 291 12.61 26.93 22.45
CA LYS A 291 14.02 27.33 22.62
C LYS A 291 14.80 27.40 21.30
N THR A 292 14.11 27.49 20.18
CA THR A 292 14.69 27.58 18.83
C THR A 292 14.30 28.91 18.17
N ARG A 293 14.93 29.25 17.05
CA ARG A 293 14.58 30.37 16.17
C ARG A 293 14.02 29.92 14.81
N SER A 294 13.77 28.62 14.66
CA SER A 294 13.44 27.96 13.40
C SER A 294 12.04 27.33 13.43
N GLN A 295 11.04 28.06 13.95
CA GLN A 295 9.67 27.55 14.11
C GLN A 295 9.05 27.10 12.78
N ASP A 296 9.43 27.72 11.66
CA ASP A 296 9.02 27.39 10.30
C ASP A 296 9.49 26.00 9.83
N ARG A 297 10.51 25.44 10.49
CA ARG A 297 11.09 24.13 10.16
C ARG A 297 10.61 23.01 11.06
N ILE A 298 9.85 23.32 12.11
CA ILE A 298 9.40 22.35 13.11
C ILE A 298 8.05 21.77 12.70
N VAL A 299 7.97 20.44 12.62
CA VAL A 299 6.75 19.71 12.21
C VAL A 299 6.54 18.44 13.04
N GLY A 300 5.30 17.98 13.12
CA GLY A 300 4.98 16.66 13.66
C GLY A 300 5.11 15.58 12.58
N ALA A 301 5.90 14.54 12.84
CA ALA A 301 5.94 13.31 12.05
C ALA A 301 5.56 12.14 12.97
N HIS A 302 4.25 11.98 13.20
CA HIS A 302 3.71 11.05 14.18
C HIS A 302 3.45 9.66 13.56
N PHE A 303 4.21 8.67 14.02
CA PHE A 303 4.15 7.26 13.62
C PHE A 303 3.43 6.42 14.69
N PHE A 304 2.84 5.31 14.25
CA PHE A 304 2.13 4.32 15.06
C PHE A 304 2.75 2.93 14.90
#